data_AF-A0A2H0C6C1-F1
#
_entry.id   AF-A0A2H0C6C1-F1
#
_cell.length_a   1.000
_cell.length_b   1.000
_cell.length_c   1.000
_cell.angle_alpha   90.00
_cell.angle_beta   90.00
_cell.angle_gamma   90.00
#
_symmetry.space_group_name_H-M   'P 1'
#
loop_
_entity.id
_entity.type
_entity.pdbx_description
1 polymer ?
#
loop_
_entity_poly.entity_id
_entity_poly.type
_entity_poly.pdbx_seq_one_letter_code
_entity_poly.pdbx_strand_id
1 'polypeptide(L)'
;MKISPQEMASGMYLAFVRDTTKEPVRDVDGNIIFDKNEQRLLLLSHVYSMLDARGLSDAKLQLLSVFVADNRKIKNEADLMVEMLVVIDFIKKFKSSSDQMLKESSEHFFKDFQFSKKLNPVQKYLVFSWYVERIKAIDLVFQSVLDKHESN
;
A
#
# COMPACT_ATOMS: atom_id res chain seq x y z
N MET A 1 13.89 5.67 -24.01
CA MET A 1 13.73 4.20 -23.86
C MET A 1 12.44 3.97 -23.08
N LYS A 2 11.47 3.20 -23.61
CA LYS A 2 10.18 2.98 -22.94
C LYS A 2 10.36 1.91 -21.87
N ILE A 3 10.07 2.22 -20.61
CA ILE A 3 10.19 1.29 -19.48
C ILE A 3 9.12 0.20 -19.62
N SER A 4 9.50 -1.07 -19.43
CA SER A 4 8.55 -2.19 -19.45
C SER A 4 7.64 -2.17 -18.20
N PRO A 5 6.43 -2.77 -18.25
CA PRO A 5 5.57 -2.90 -17.07
C PRO A 5 6.26 -3.56 -15.87
N GLN A 6 7.15 -4.52 -16.12
CA GLN A 6 7.93 -5.23 -15.10
C GLN A 6 8.96 -4.32 -14.43
N GLU A 7 9.71 -3.54 -15.22
CA GLU A 7 10.66 -2.56 -14.69
C GLU A 7 9.95 -1.47 -13.90
N MET A 8 8.80 -0.99 -14.39
CA MET A 8 7.97 -0.01 -13.69
C MET A 8 7.48 -0.57 -12.35
N ALA A 9 6.90 -1.79 -12.35
CA ALA A 9 6.41 -2.44 -11.14
C ALA A 9 7.53 -2.66 -10.11
N SER A 10 8.68 -3.16 -10.55
CA SER A 10 9.84 -3.39 -9.68
C SER A 10 10.37 -2.08 -9.11
N GLY A 11 10.49 -1.03 -9.93
CA GLY A 11 10.91 0.30 -9.49
C GLY A 11 9.96 0.89 -8.45
N MET A 12 8.64 0.79 -8.69
CA MET A 12 7.62 1.25 -7.74
C MET A 12 7.65 0.45 -6.43
N TYR A 13 7.82 -0.87 -6.50
CA TYR A 13 7.92 -1.71 -5.33
C TYR A 13 9.10 -1.29 -4.45
N LEU A 14 10.28 -1.13 -5.05
CA LEU A 14 11.49 -0.70 -4.34
C LEU A 14 11.33 0.70 -3.76
N ALA A 15 10.94 1.67 -4.59
CA ALA A 15 10.94 3.09 -4.24
C ALA A 15 9.84 3.47 -3.23
N PHE A 16 8.66 2.83 -3.32
CA PHE A 16 7.50 3.27 -2.55
C PHE A 16 7.07 2.29 -1.47
N VAL A 17 7.32 0.99 -1.63
CA VAL A 17 6.80 -0.03 -0.72
C VAL A 17 7.90 -0.59 0.18
N ARG A 18 8.94 -1.18 -0.41
CA ARG A 18 9.98 -1.91 0.33
C ARG A 18 10.88 -0.97 1.12
N ASP A 19 11.42 0.06 0.47
CA ASP A 19 12.47 0.89 1.08
C ASP A 19 11.91 2.01 1.98
N THR A 20 10.62 2.34 1.84
CA THR A 20 9.88 3.26 2.74
C THR A 20 9.62 2.67 4.12
N THR A 21 9.61 1.33 4.24
CA THR A 21 9.18 0.60 5.44
C THR A 21 10.38 0.10 6.24
N LYS A 22 11.05 1.04 6.93
CA LYS A 22 12.31 0.74 7.62
C LYS A 22 12.14 0.15 9.00
N GLU A 23 11.20 0.63 9.82
CA GLU A 23 11.01 0.19 11.21
C GLU A 23 9.52 0.05 11.58
N PRO A 24 9.15 -0.88 12.48
CA PRO A 24 7.78 -0.95 12.99
C PRO A 24 7.37 0.36 13.70
N VAL A 25 6.12 0.78 13.54
CA VAL A 25 5.56 1.87 14.35
C VAL A 25 5.15 1.32 15.70
N ARG A 26 5.56 2.02 16.76
CA ARG A 26 5.32 1.63 18.15
C ARG A 26 4.51 2.68 18.90
N ASP A 27 3.77 2.25 19.92
CA ASP A 27 3.18 3.17 20.89
C ASP A 27 4.21 3.67 21.91
N VAL A 28 3.75 4.52 22.83
CA VAL A 28 4.56 5.10 23.91
C VAL A 28 5.16 4.05 24.86
N ASP A 29 4.55 2.87 24.93
CA ASP A 29 4.98 1.75 25.78
C ASP A 29 5.91 0.78 25.02
N GLY A 30 6.18 1.06 23.74
CA GLY A 30 7.05 0.24 22.89
C GLY A 30 6.36 -0.94 22.20
N ASN A 31 5.05 -1.10 22.32
CA ASN A 31 4.31 -2.15 21.64
C ASN A 31 4.21 -1.87 20.14
N ILE A 32 4.33 -2.90 19.30
CA ILE A 32 4.21 -2.75 17.84
C ILE A 32 2.74 -2.54 17.48
N ILE A 33 2.41 -1.35 16.99
CA ILE A 33 1.10 -1.00 16.46
C ILE A 33 0.97 -1.47 15.02
N PHE A 34 2.03 -1.27 14.23
CA PHE A 34 1.98 -1.39 12.78
C PHE A 34 3.33 -1.86 12.26
N ASP A 35 3.40 -3.15 11.94
CA ASP A 35 4.65 -3.80 11.54
C ASP A 35 5.03 -3.49 10.08
N LYS A 36 6.22 -3.93 9.66
CA LYS A 36 6.74 -3.63 8.32
C LYS A 36 5.85 -4.22 7.22
N ASN A 37 5.26 -5.39 7.42
CA ASN A 37 4.40 -6.03 6.40
C ASN A 37 3.08 -5.29 6.27
N GLU A 38 2.48 -4.93 7.41
CA GLU A 38 1.28 -4.10 7.46
C GLU A 38 1.52 -2.73 6.80
N GLN A 39 2.68 -2.10 7.07
CA GLN A 39 3.11 -0.87 6.40
C GLN A 39 3.20 -1.03 4.89
N ARG A 40 3.86 -2.10 4.42
CA ARG A 40 4.00 -2.37 2.99
C ARG A 40 2.65 -2.61 2.32
N LEU A 41 1.73 -3.32 2.99
CA LEU A 41 0.36 -3.53 2.49
C LEU A 41 -0.40 -2.21 2.31
N LEU A 42 -0.29 -1.28 3.25
CA LEU A 42 -0.91 0.05 3.09
C LEU A 42 -0.31 0.83 1.93
N LEU A 43 1.03 0.91 1.85
CA LEU A 43 1.68 1.66 0.77
C LEU A 43 1.40 1.02 -0.60
N LEU A 44 1.38 -0.32 -0.67
CA LEU A 44 0.96 -1.07 -1.84
C LEU A 44 -0.46 -0.69 -2.26
N SER A 45 -1.42 -0.64 -1.33
CA SER A 45 -2.82 -0.31 -1.64
C SER A 45 -2.97 1.06 -2.30
N HIS A 46 -2.16 2.02 -1.88
CA HIS A 46 -2.12 3.37 -2.45
C HIS A 46 -1.57 3.36 -3.87
N VAL A 47 -0.35 2.85 -4.06
CA VAL A 47 0.29 2.77 -5.40
C VAL A 47 -0.53 1.93 -6.37
N TYR A 48 -1.13 0.84 -5.89
CA TYR A 48 -2.05 -0.01 -6.64
C TYR A 48 -3.24 0.79 -7.18
N SER A 49 -3.83 1.65 -6.34
CA SER A 49 -4.95 2.52 -6.73
C SER A 49 -4.53 3.61 -7.71
N MET A 50 -3.32 4.16 -7.57
CA MET A 50 -2.77 5.14 -8.52
C MET A 50 -2.57 4.53 -9.92
N LEU A 51 -2.02 3.31 -9.99
CA LEU A 51 -1.86 2.58 -11.25
C LEU A 51 -3.21 2.27 -11.90
N ASP A 52 -4.20 1.87 -11.10
CA ASP A 52 -5.55 1.59 -11.57
C ASP A 52 -6.22 2.84 -12.17
N ALA A 53 -6.11 3.98 -11.49
CA ALA A 53 -6.66 5.26 -11.97
C ALA A 53 -6.04 5.74 -13.29
N ARG A 54 -4.82 5.28 -13.61
CA ARG A 54 -4.10 5.61 -14.85
C ARG A 54 -4.26 4.54 -15.94
N GLY A 55 -5.04 3.48 -15.69
CA GLY A 55 -5.23 2.38 -16.65
C GLY A 55 -4.00 1.48 -16.85
N LEU A 56 -3.04 1.51 -15.92
CA LEU A 56 -1.78 0.76 -16.00
C LEU A 56 -1.93 -0.67 -15.43
N SER A 57 -2.88 -1.43 -15.99
CA SER A 57 -3.29 -2.74 -15.46
C SER A 57 -2.16 -3.78 -15.43
N ASP A 58 -1.26 -3.78 -16.41
CA ASP A 58 -0.14 -4.73 -16.46
C ASP A 58 0.87 -4.46 -15.35
N ALA A 59 1.29 -3.20 -15.18
CA ALA A 59 2.20 -2.81 -14.10
C ALA A 59 1.56 -3.05 -12.72
N LYS A 60 0.25 -2.85 -12.61
CA LYS A 60 -0.53 -3.13 -11.39
C LYS A 60 -0.51 -4.61 -11.01
N LEU A 61 -0.73 -5.52 -11.97
CA LEU A 61 -0.68 -6.96 -11.73
C LEU A 61 0.75 -7.43 -11.41
N GLN A 62 1.75 -6.88 -12.11
CA GLN A 62 3.17 -7.17 -11.84
C GLN A 62 3.59 -6.70 -10.44
N LEU A 63 3.13 -5.51 -10.00
CA LEU A 63 3.42 -4.98 -8.67
C LEU A 63 2.86 -5.90 -7.57
N LEU A 64 1.64 -6.41 -7.73
CA LEU A 64 1.07 -7.40 -6.82
C LEU A 64 1.90 -8.68 -6.77
N SER A 65 2.30 -9.20 -7.93
CA SER A 65 3.10 -10.42 -8.03
C SER A 65 4.44 -10.27 -7.30
N VAL A 66 5.16 -9.18 -7.57
CA VAL A 66 6.44 -8.85 -6.91
C VAL A 66 6.25 -8.70 -5.40
N PHE A 67 5.22 -7.98 -4.96
CA PHE A 67 4.91 -7.82 -3.54
C PHE A 67 4.66 -9.17 -2.86
N VAL A 68 3.83 -10.02 -3.45
CA VAL A 68 3.46 -11.32 -2.85
C VAL A 68 4.69 -12.24 -2.79
N ALA A 69 5.47 -12.30 -3.86
CA ALA A 69 6.68 -13.11 -3.90
C ALA A 69 7.73 -12.69 -2.85
N ASP A 70 7.87 -11.39 -2.58
CA ASP A 70 8.85 -10.88 -1.61
C ASP A 70 8.38 -10.97 -0.14
N ASN A 71 7.07 -11.03 0.11
CA ASN A 71 6.53 -10.92 1.48
C ASN A 71 5.78 -12.19 1.97
N ARG A 72 5.54 -13.18 1.11
CA ARG A 72 4.79 -14.39 1.45
C ARG A 72 5.53 -15.66 1.04
N LYS A 73 5.15 -16.79 1.65
CA LYS A 73 5.74 -18.10 1.34
C LYS A 73 5.04 -18.70 0.12
N ILE A 74 5.67 -18.62 -1.04
CA ILE A 74 5.11 -19.11 -2.31
C ILE A 74 5.82 -20.39 -2.73
N LYS A 75 5.06 -21.47 -2.99
CA LYS A 75 5.64 -22.75 -3.45
C LYS A 75 5.44 -23.00 -4.94
N ASN A 76 4.40 -22.41 -5.53
CA ASN A 76 4.05 -22.58 -6.94
C ASN A 76 3.18 -21.40 -7.42
N GLU A 77 2.80 -21.43 -8.70
CA GLU A 77 1.99 -20.38 -9.32
C GLU A 77 0.55 -20.29 -8.78
N ALA A 78 -0.06 -21.43 -8.41
CA ALA A 78 -1.39 -21.42 -7.81
C ALA A 78 -1.37 -20.72 -6.43
N ASP A 79 -0.37 -20.99 -5.61
CA ASP A 79 -0.15 -20.29 -4.33
C ASP A 79 0.00 -18.79 -4.56
N LEU A 80 0.78 -18.37 -5.56
CA LEU A 80 0.94 -16.96 -5.91
C LEU A 80 -0.41 -16.30 -6.23
N MET A 81 -1.22 -16.93 -7.08
CA MET A 81 -2.54 -16.41 -7.43
C MET A 81 -3.47 -16.29 -6.22
N VAL A 82 -3.53 -17.31 -5.36
CA VAL A 82 -4.34 -17.27 -4.13
C VAL A 82 -3.90 -16.14 -3.22
N GLU A 83 -2.58 -16.00 -3.01
CA GLU A 83 -2.03 -14.97 -2.14
C GLU A 83 -2.23 -13.55 -2.71
N MET A 84 -2.16 -13.39 -4.03
CA MET A 84 -2.53 -12.14 -4.71
C MET A 84 -4.00 -11.79 -4.48
N LEU A 85 -4.92 -12.76 -4.55
CA LEU A 85 -6.35 -12.53 -4.26
C LEU A 85 -6.58 -12.06 -2.82
N VAL A 86 -5.87 -12.65 -1.85
CA VAL A 86 -5.92 -12.20 -0.44
C VAL A 86 -5.45 -10.75 -0.30
N VAL A 87 -4.35 -10.38 -0.97
CA VAL A 87 -3.86 -8.99 -0.98
C VAL A 87 -4.86 -8.05 -1.65
N ILE A 88 -5.49 -8.45 -2.77
CA ILE A 88 -6.52 -7.66 -3.44
C ILE A 88 -7.72 -7.42 -2.52
N ASP A 89 -8.18 -8.43 -1.78
CA ASP A 89 -9.28 -8.30 -0.82
C ASP A 89 -8.93 -7.28 0.28
N PHE A 90 -7.70 -7.33 0.80
CA PHE A 90 -7.20 -6.32 1.73
C PHE A 90 -7.25 -4.90 1.13
N ILE A 91 -6.73 -4.72 -0.09
CA ILE A 91 -6.71 -3.41 -0.77
C ILE A 91 -8.13 -2.86 -0.94
N LYS A 92 -9.09 -3.71 -1.33
CA LYS A 92 -10.50 -3.31 -1.49
C LYS A 92 -11.12 -2.86 -0.17
N LYS A 93 -10.88 -3.61 0.91
CA LYS A 93 -11.37 -3.28 2.25
C LYS A 93 -10.77 -1.95 2.74
N PHE A 94 -9.47 -1.79 2.58
CA PHE A 94 -8.78 -0.55 2.96
C PHE A 94 -9.32 0.66 2.20
N LYS A 95 -9.50 0.54 0.87
CA LYS A 95 -10.05 1.61 0.04
C LYS A 95 -11.47 2.01 0.48
N SER A 96 -12.32 1.02 0.76
CA SER A 96 -13.66 1.28 1.30
C SER A 96 -13.60 2.08 2.60
N SER A 97 -12.70 1.70 3.52
CA SER A 97 -12.52 2.42 4.77
C SER A 97 -12.00 3.84 4.53
N SER A 98 -11.00 4.04 3.66
CA SER A 98 -10.44 5.38 3.36
C SER A 98 -11.44 6.31 2.68
N ASP A 99 -12.26 5.78 1.77
CA ASP A 99 -13.27 6.58 1.05
C ASP A 99 -14.39 7.05 1.99
N GLN A 100 -14.73 6.24 3.01
CA GLN A 100 -15.65 6.66 4.08
C GLN A 100 -15.03 7.76 4.95
N MET A 101 -13.71 7.73 5.22
CA MET A 101 -13.03 8.79 5.99
C MET A 101 -13.17 10.17 5.40
N LEU A 102 -13.06 10.28 4.08
CA LEU A 102 -13.12 11.57 3.39
C LEU A 102 -14.53 12.18 3.46
N LYS A 103 -15.54 11.37 3.84
CA LYS A 103 -16.95 11.73 3.85
C LYS A 103 -17.52 11.91 5.26
N GLU A 104 -16.96 11.24 6.26
CA GLU A 104 -17.51 11.18 7.63
C GLU A 104 -16.58 11.86 8.65
N SER A 105 -17.13 12.22 9.83
CA SER A 105 -16.30 12.77 10.91
C SER A 105 -15.27 11.73 11.37
N SER A 106 -14.09 12.21 11.80
CA SER A 106 -12.98 11.35 12.23
C SER A 106 -13.36 10.31 13.29
N GLU A 107 -14.38 10.57 14.11
CA GLU A 107 -14.90 9.64 15.13
C GLU A 107 -15.55 8.37 14.55
N HIS A 108 -16.27 8.45 13.42
CA HIS A 108 -16.90 7.26 12.81
C HIS A 108 -15.84 6.34 12.20
N PHE A 109 -14.82 6.92 11.57
CA PHE A 109 -13.71 6.19 10.97
C PHE A 109 -12.95 5.30 11.98
N PHE A 110 -12.64 5.83 13.16
CA PHE A 110 -11.88 5.05 14.15
C PHE A 110 -12.64 3.81 14.62
N LYS A 111 -13.95 3.73 14.43
CA LYS A 111 -14.75 2.54 14.74
C LYS A 111 -14.53 1.43 13.72
N ASP A 112 -14.49 1.77 12.44
CA ASP A 112 -14.52 0.82 11.31
C ASP A 112 -13.17 0.62 10.60
N PHE A 113 -12.09 1.25 11.09
CA PHE A 113 -10.73 0.99 10.60
C PHE A 113 -10.29 -0.45 10.88
N GLN A 114 -10.44 -1.33 9.88
CA GLN A 114 -10.21 -2.77 9.99
C GLN A 114 -8.75 -3.14 9.76
N PHE A 115 -7.89 -2.74 10.69
CA PHE A 115 -6.60 -3.38 10.84
C PHE A 115 -6.77 -4.78 11.43
N SER A 116 -5.82 -5.67 11.11
CA SER A 116 -5.79 -7.05 11.61
C SER A 116 -5.82 -7.11 13.15
N LYS A 117 -5.29 -6.06 13.79
CA LYS A 117 -5.21 -5.86 15.24
C LYS A 117 -6.34 -4.95 15.71
N LYS A 118 -6.94 -5.29 16.85
CA LYS A 118 -7.87 -4.41 17.59
C LYS A 118 -7.10 -3.24 18.20
N LEU A 119 -6.76 -2.25 17.37
CA LEU A 119 -6.10 -1.02 17.78
C LEU A 119 -7.08 -0.10 18.51
N ASN A 120 -6.62 0.56 19.57
CA ASN A 120 -7.39 1.62 20.24
C ASN A 120 -7.38 2.91 19.39
N PRO A 121 -8.23 3.91 19.69
CA PRO A 121 -8.34 5.13 18.87
C PRO A 121 -7.00 5.88 18.68
N VAL A 122 -6.18 6.00 19.73
CA VAL A 122 -4.87 6.68 19.65
C VAL A 122 -3.93 5.94 18.72
N GLN A 123 -3.86 4.62 18.83
CA GLN A 123 -3.05 3.77 17.96
C GLN A 123 -3.52 3.85 16.50
N LYS A 124 -4.84 3.88 16.25
CA LYS A 124 -5.40 4.08 14.91
C LYS A 124 -5.02 5.44 14.32
N TYR A 125 -5.06 6.50 15.13
CA TYR A 125 -4.60 7.83 14.72
C TYR A 125 -3.12 7.84 14.33
N LEU A 126 -2.26 7.14 15.07
CA LEU A 126 -0.83 7.01 14.74
C LEU A 126 -0.61 6.32 13.38
N VAL A 127 -1.31 5.21 13.13
CA VAL A 127 -1.25 4.53 11.82
C VAL A 127 -1.69 5.46 10.70
N PHE A 128 -2.79 6.20 10.92
CA PHE A 128 -3.30 7.11 9.92
C PHE A 128 -2.37 8.29 9.64
N SER A 129 -1.84 8.92 10.68
CA SER A 129 -0.87 10.03 10.54
C SER A 129 0.37 9.58 9.77
N TRP A 130 0.89 8.39 10.09
CA TRP A 130 1.98 7.77 9.36
C TRP A 130 1.62 7.55 7.88
N TYR A 131 0.42 7.02 7.60
CA TYR A 131 -0.04 6.76 6.24
C TYR A 131 -0.13 8.05 5.41
N VAL A 132 -0.80 9.08 5.93
CA VAL A 132 -0.97 10.37 5.25
C VAL A 132 0.36 11.04 4.94
N GLU A 133 1.33 10.99 5.85
CA GLU A 133 2.66 11.55 5.62
C GLU A 133 3.37 10.87 4.44
N ARG A 134 3.30 9.53 4.38
CA ARG A 134 4.00 8.75 3.36
C ARG A 134 3.34 8.83 2.00
N ILE A 135 2.01 8.81 1.91
CA ILE A 135 1.33 8.89 0.61
C ILE A 135 1.53 10.25 -0.07
N LYS A 136 1.64 11.35 0.67
CA LYS A 136 1.95 12.67 0.09
C LYS A 136 3.29 12.67 -0.65
N ALA A 137 4.30 12.03 -0.05
CA ALA A 137 5.60 11.89 -0.68
C ALA A 137 5.54 10.97 -1.91
N ILE A 138 4.82 9.85 -1.80
CA ILE A 138 4.64 8.91 -2.92
C ILE A 138 3.92 9.59 -4.08
N ASP A 139 2.84 10.33 -3.83
CA ASP A 139 2.06 11.02 -4.86
C ASP A 139 2.93 11.96 -5.70
N LEU A 140 3.74 12.78 -5.04
CA LEU A 140 4.65 13.72 -5.70
C LEU A 140 5.68 13.00 -6.58
N VAL A 141 6.30 11.94 -6.07
CA VAL A 141 7.34 11.21 -6.79
C VAL A 141 6.74 10.40 -7.94
N PHE A 142 5.60 9.74 -7.72
CA PHE A 142 4.89 8.96 -8.74
C PHE A 142 4.46 9.86 -9.90
N GLN A 143 3.89 11.03 -9.62
CA GLN A 143 3.49 11.97 -10.66
C GLN A 143 4.70 12.44 -11.48
N SER A 144 5.81 12.79 -10.82
CA SER A 144 7.05 13.19 -11.51
C SER A 144 7.62 12.09 -12.42
N VAL A 145 7.49 10.82 -12.02
CA VAL A 145 7.92 9.67 -12.83
C VAL A 145 7.02 9.53 -14.07
N LEU A 146 5.70 9.64 -13.91
CA LEU A 146 4.77 9.55 -15.04
C LEU A 146 4.91 10.71 -16.03
N ASP A 147 5.07 11.95 -15.55
CA ASP A 147 5.20 13.11 -16.44
C ASP A 147 6.46 13.01 -17.33
N LYS A 148 7.55 12.43 -16.80
CA LYS A 148 8.77 12.11 -17.57
C LYS A 148 8.56 10.97 -18.58
N HIS A 149 7.59 10.10 -18.35
CA HIS A 149 7.22 9.02 -19.28
C HIS A 149 6.30 9.49 -20.41
N GLU A 150 5.39 10.42 -20.15
CA GLU A 150 4.45 10.93 -21.15
C GLU A 150 5.06 12.02 -22.05
N SER A 151 6.17 12.64 -21.62
CA SER A 151 6.87 13.71 -22.37
C SER A 151 7.94 13.20 -23.37
N ASN A 152 8.04 11.90 -23.60
CA ASN A 152 8.99 11.25 -24.53
C ASN A 152 8.26 10.31 -25.50
#